data_AF-A0A244E6K5-F1
#
_entry.id   AF-A0A244E6K5-F1
#
_cell.length_a   1.000
_cell.length_b   1.000
_cell.length_c   1.000
_cell.angle_alpha   90.00
_cell.angle_beta   90.00
_cell.angle_gamma   90.00
#
_symmetry.space_group_name_H-M   'P 1'
#
loop_
_entity.id
_entity.type
_entity.pdbx_description
1 polymer ?
#
loop_
_entity_poly.entity_id
_entity_poly.type
_entity_poly.pdbx_seq_one_letter_code
_entity_poly.pdbx_strand_id
1 'polypeptide(L)'
;MNALRSSRLLPLAAACTLAVLAALGTGCANNPYLESKRYTATGGQMEQEQNTASAQLASAQATNTRLQSDAARRKAEIDSNAQRIRTLEGELRSQNAQLDEALRARRISQSRHAQLKREIDAIRSEAQNVQLENEGARMSGASDPKAEAAKRERLQQLEGRKKQLQEALSALRAG
;
A
#
# COMPACT_ATOMS: atom_id res chain seq x y z
N MET A 1 -9.75 -40.16 22.04
CA MET A 1 -11.10 -39.80 22.50
C MET A 1 -11.84 -39.25 21.27
N ASN A 2 -12.79 -39.87 20.57
CA ASN A 2 -13.51 -41.15 20.56
C ASN A 2 -13.53 -41.57 19.07
N ALA A 3 -12.95 -42.67 18.62
CA ALA A 3 -13.32 -44.08 18.81
C ALA A 3 -14.72 -44.46 18.26
N LEU A 4 -14.69 -45.05 17.06
CA LEU A 4 -15.44 -46.24 16.63
C LEU A 4 -16.95 -46.10 16.38
N ARG A 5 -17.37 -46.48 15.15
CA ARG A 5 -18.09 -47.75 14.94
C ARG A 5 -18.24 -48.09 13.45
N SER A 6 -17.33 -48.95 12.99
CA SER A 6 -17.64 -50.01 12.02
C SER A 6 -18.71 -50.92 12.61
N SER A 7 -19.62 -51.42 11.78
CA SER A 7 -20.13 -52.81 11.84
C SER A 7 -20.92 -53.13 10.57
N ARG A 8 -20.29 -53.91 9.70
CA ARG A 8 -20.98 -54.76 8.71
C ARG A 8 -21.56 -55.98 9.44
N LEU A 9 -22.45 -56.68 8.71
CA LEU A 9 -22.81 -58.11 8.81
C LEU A 9 -24.19 -58.44 9.43
N LEU A 10 -25.12 -58.71 8.51
CA LEU A 10 -26.12 -59.80 8.54
C LEU A 10 -25.46 -61.13 8.99
N PRO A 11 -26.19 -62.11 9.59
CA PRO A 11 -27.14 -62.92 8.81
C PRO A 11 -28.32 -63.63 9.54
N LEU A 12 -29.23 -64.12 8.68
CA LEU A 12 -30.04 -65.36 8.74
C LEU A 12 -31.24 -65.54 9.71
N ALA A 13 -32.24 -66.22 9.13
CA ALA A 13 -33.30 -67.06 9.70
C ALA A 13 -34.52 -66.31 10.30
N ALA A 14 -35.63 -66.24 9.56
CA ALA A 14 -36.68 -67.27 9.44
C ALA A 14 -37.72 -67.19 10.57
N ALA A 15 -38.88 -66.61 10.25
CA ALA A 15 -40.15 -66.96 10.88
C ALA A 15 -41.29 -66.67 9.88
N CYS A 16 -41.78 -67.74 9.25
CA CYS A 16 -43.07 -67.82 8.60
C CYS A 16 -44.19 -67.54 9.61
N THR A 17 -45.11 -66.62 9.31
CA THR A 17 -46.53 -66.76 9.67
C THR A 17 -47.41 -65.99 8.68
N LEU A 18 -48.03 -66.76 7.80
CA LEU A 18 -49.41 -66.65 7.30
C LEU A 18 -50.22 -65.39 7.71
N ALA A 19 -50.54 -64.56 6.72
CA ALA A 19 -51.79 -63.79 6.67
C ALA A 19 -52.19 -63.58 5.19
N VAL A 20 -52.71 -64.64 4.58
CA VAL A 20 -53.56 -64.56 3.39
C VAL A 20 -55.00 -64.37 3.89
N LEU A 21 -55.81 -63.58 3.18
CA LEU A 21 -57.21 -63.17 3.42
C LEU A 21 -57.41 -61.90 4.27
N ALA A 22 -57.36 -60.74 3.62
CA ALA A 22 -58.39 -59.68 3.72
C ALA A 22 -57.93 -58.37 3.02
N ALA A 23 -57.83 -58.37 1.70
CA ALA A 23 -57.84 -57.12 0.91
C ALA A 23 -58.28 -57.32 -0.55
N LEU A 24 -59.14 -58.31 -0.81
CA LEU A 24 -59.84 -58.50 -2.10
C LEU A 24 -60.98 -57.47 -2.31
N GLY A 25 -60.84 -56.25 -1.79
CA GLY A 25 -61.93 -55.26 -1.67
C GLY A 25 -61.69 -53.89 -2.28
N THR A 26 -60.53 -53.62 -2.89
CA THR A 26 -60.27 -52.36 -3.62
C THR A 26 -59.62 -52.66 -4.97
N GLY A 27 -60.43 -53.24 -5.87
CA GLY A 27 -60.08 -53.34 -7.28
C GLY A 27 -59.92 -51.93 -7.90
N CYS A 28 -58.90 -51.81 -8.74
CA CYS A 28 -58.72 -50.77 -9.77
C CYS A 28 -57.99 -49.45 -9.42
N ALA A 29 -57.45 -49.24 -8.23
CA ALA A 29 -56.68 -47.99 -7.96
C ALA A 29 -55.16 -48.17 -7.84
N ASN A 30 -54.67 -49.25 -7.21
CA ASN A 30 -53.24 -49.48 -6.99
C ASN A 30 -52.82 -50.87 -7.50
N ASN A 31 -52.64 -50.99 -8.81
CA ASN A 31 -52.13 -52.22 -9.42
C ASN A 31 -50.62 -52.07 -9.66
N PRO A 32 -49.74 -52.78 -8.91
CA PRO A 32 -48.28 -52.64 -9.03
C PRO A 32 -47.77 -52.98 -10.43
N TYR A 33 -48.56 -53.75 -11.20
CA TYR A 33 -48.28 -54.02 -12.61
C TYR A 33 -48.43 -52.78 -13.50
N LEU A 34 -49.42 -51.92 -13.25
CA LEU A 34 -49.56 -50.64 -13.95
C LEU A 34 -48.47 -49.64 -13.54
N GLU A 35 -48.06 -49.69 -12.27
CA GLU A 35 -46.99 -48.84 -11.74
C GLU A 35 -45.63 -49.23 -12.31
N SER A 36 -45.30 -50.52 -12.38
CA SER A 36 -44.08 -51.01 -13.05
C SER A 36 -44.06 -50.68 -14.54
N LYS A 37 -45.20 -50.80 -15.25
CA LYS A 37 -45.30 -50.43 -16.66
C LYS A 37 -45.13 -48.92 -16.87
N ARG A 38 -45.70 -48.09 -15.98
CA ARG A 38 -45.46 -46.64 -15.99
C ARG A 38 -43.98 -46.33 -15.71
N TYR A 39 -43.36 -47.01 -14.75
CA TYR A 39 -41.95 -46.86 -14.40
C TYR A 39 -41.00 -47.22 -15.55
N THR A 40 -41.30 -48.30 -16.29
CA THR A 40 -40.54 -48.67 -17.50
C THR A 40 -40.88 -47.79 -18.71
N ALA A 41 -42.09 -47.23 -18.78
CA ALA A 41 -42.49 -46.31 -19.85
C ALA A 41 -41.86 -44.92 -19.70
N THR A 42 -41.51 -44.51 -18.48
CA THR A 42 -40.70 -43.30 -18.19
C THR A 42 -39.20 -43.53 -18.26
N GLY A 43 -38.77 -44.72 -18.72
CA GLY A 43 -37.41 -45.20 -18.58
C GLY A 43 -37.17 -45.76 -17.18
N GLY A 44 -36.73 -47.02 -17.11
CA GLY A 44 -36.55 -47.73 -15.84
C GLY A 44 -35.56 -47.03 -14.89
N GLN A 45 -35.45 -47.54 -13.65
CA GLN A 45 -34.60 -46.93 -12.61
C GLN A 45 -33.15 -46.68 -13.07
N MET A 46 -32.56 -47.62 -13.82
CA MET A 46 -31.22 -47.46 -14.44
C MET A 46 -31.14 -46.30 -15.45
N GLU A 47 -32.19 -46.07 -16.23
CA GLU A 47 -32.21 -44.99 -17.23
C GLU A 47 -32.32 -43.63 -16.54
N GLN A 48 -33.09 -43.54 -15.45
CA GLN A 48 -33.14 -42.36 -14.59
C GLN A 48 -31.79 -42.08 -13.92
N GLU A 49 -31.09 -43.11 -13.44
CA GLU A 49 -29.75 -42.98 -12.88
C GLU A 49 -28.73 -42.51 -13.94
N GLN A 50 -28.77 -43.06 -15.17
CA GLN A 50 -27.93 -42.60 -16.27
C GLN A 50 -28.20 -41.14 -16.66
N ASN A 51 -29.46 -40.74 -16.75
CA ASN A 51 -29.85 -39.36 -17.04
C ASN A 51 -29.40 -38.41 -15.92
N THR A 52 -29.49 -38.85 -14.66
CA THR A 52 -29.02 -38.06 -13.51
C THR A 52 -27.50 -37.95 -13.50
N ALA A 53 -26.77 -39.04 -13.74
CA ALA A 53 -25.31 -39.06 -13.79
C ALA A 53 -24.75 -38.21 -14.95
N SER A 54 -25.39 -38.27 -16.13
CA SER A 54 -25.02 -37.44 -17.29
C SER A 54 -25.32 -35.96 -17.04
N ALA A 55 -26.45 -35.62 -16.41
CA ALA A 55 -26.75 -34.25 -15.99
C ALA A 55 -25.73 -33.72 -14.97
N GLN A 56 -25.33 -34.54 -13.99
CA GLN A 56 -24.28 -34.19 -13.03
C GLN A 56 -22.93 -33.98 -13.70
N LEU A 57 -22.56 -34.85 -14.66
CA LEU A 57 -21.32 -34.71 -15.41
C LEU A 57 -21.31 -33.43 -16.26
N ALA A 58 -22.41 -33.11 -16.94
CA ALA A 58 -22.55 -31.87 -17.69
C ALA A 58 -22.45 -30.63 -16.77
N SER A 59 -23.10 -30.67 -15.60
CA SER A 59 -23.00 -29.61 -14.59
C SER A 59 -21.58 -29.44 -14.04
N ALA A 60 -20.88 -30.54 -13.78
CA ALA A 60 -19.49 -30.54 -13.32
C ALA A 60 -18.56 -29.99 -14.41
N GLN A 61 -18.75 -30.36 -15.67
CA GLN A 61 -18.00 -29.82 -16.80
C GLN A 61 -18.21 -28.31 -16.95
N ALA A 62 -19.47 -27.85 -16.89
CA ALA A 62 -19.79 -26.42 -16.95
C ALA A 62 -19.15 -25.63 -15.79
N THR A 63 -19.17 -26.20 -14.58
CA THR A 63 -18.53 -25.61 -13.40
C THR A 63 -17.01 -25.55 -13.57
N ASN A 64 -16.39 -26.60 -14.10
CA ASN A 64 -14.95 -26.64 -14.32
C ASN A 64 -14.52 -25.58 -15.35
N THR A 65 -15.25 -25.45 -16.47
CA THR A 65 -14.99 -24.40 -17.47
C THR A 65 -15.11 -23.00 -16.86
N ARG A 66 -16.11 -22.78 -16.00
CA ARG A 66 -16.27 -21.51 -15.29
C ARG A 66 -15.10 -21.23 -14.34
N LEU A 67 -14.71 -22.22 -13.55
CA LEU A 67 -13.58 -22.10 -12.63
C LEU A 67 -12.25 -21.84 -13.36
N GLN A 68 -12.02 -22.48 -14.51
CA GLN A 68 -10.84 -22.22 -15.34
C GLN A 68 -10.84 -20.79 -15.88
N SER A 69 -11.99 -20.30 -16.32
CA SER A 69 -12.15 -18.92 -16.80
C SER A 69 -11.90 -17.90 -15.68
N ASP A 70 -12.47 -18.14 -14.49
CA ASP A 70 -12.26 -17.30 -13.31
C ASP A 70 -10.80 -17.33 -12.85
N ALA A 71 -10.13 -18.48 -12.91
CA ALA A 71 -8.72 -18.62 -12.58
C ALA A 71 -7.84 -17.83 -13.55
N ALA A 72 -8.10 -17.90 -14.85
CA ALA A 72 -7.38 -17.14 -15.87
C ALA A 72 -7.55 -15.63 -15.67
N ARG A 73 -8.78 -15.18 -15.40
CA ARG A 73 -9.08 -13.77 -15.11
C ARG A 73 -8.34 -13.28 -13.87
N ARG A 74 -8.43 -14.01 -12.75
CA ARG A 74 -7.75 -13.64 -11.50
C ARG A 74 -6.24 -13.61 -11.67
N LYS A 75 -5.67 -14.51 -12.47
CA LYS A 75 -4.23 -14.50 -12.78
C LYS A 75 -3.83 -13.20 -13.50
N ALA A 76 -4.58 -12.79 -14.52
CA ALA A 76 -4.32 -11.53 -15.21
C ALA A 76 -4.47 -10.31 -14.29
N GLU A 77 -5.45 -10.31 -13.38
CA GLU A 77 -5.63 -9.26 -12.37
C GLU A 77 -4.44 -9.21 -11.39
N ILE A 78 -3.95 -10.37 -10.93
CA ILE A 78 -2.76 -10.47 -10.07
C ILE A 78 -1.52 -9.93 -10.78
N ASP A 79 -1.29 -10.33 -12.04
CA ASP A 79 -0.13 -9.89 -12.81
C ASP A 79 -0.16 -8.37 -13.06
N SER A 80 -1.33 -7.82 -13.39
CA SER A 80 -1.53 -6.37 -13.53
C SER A 80 -1.29 -5.63 -12.21
N ASN A 81 -1.83 -6.13 -11.10
CA ASN A 81 -1.61 -5.53 -9.78
C ASN A 81 -0.13 -5.61 -9.35
N ALA A 82 0.55 -6.73 -9.63
CA ALA A 82 1.97 -6.88 -9.35
C ALA A 82 2.82 -5.86 -10.12
N GLN A 83 2.48 -5.57 -11.39
CA GLN A 83 3.12 -4.52 -12.16
C GLN A 83 2.89 -3.14 -11.54
N ARG A 84 1.63 -2.82 -11.18
CA ARG A 84 1.29 -1.55 -10.52
C ARG A 84 2.03 -1.36 -9.21
N ILE A 85 2.13 -2.41 -8.39
CA ILE A 85 2.87 -2.38 -7.12
C ILE A 85 4.34 -2.04 -7.38
N ARG A 86 4.99 -2.70 -8.34
CA ARG A 86 6.40 -2.41 -8.66
C ARG A 86 6.62 -0.96 -9.10
N THR A 87 5.71 -0.42 -9.91
CA THR A 87 5.77 0.99 -10.32
C THR A 87 5.65 1.92 -9.11
N LEU A 88 4.66 1.70 -8.26
CA LEU A 88 4.43 2.51 -7.05
C LEU A 88 5.61 2.40 -6.07
N GLU A 89 6.21 1.23 -5.91
CA GLU A 89 7.43 1.05 -5.11
C GLU A 89 8.60 1.85 -5.68
N GLY A 90 8.74 1.90 -7.00
CA GLY A 90 9.75 2.72 -7.68
C GLY A 90 9.53 4.22 -7.46
N GLU A 91 8.30 4.68 -7.62
CA GLU A 91 7.90 6.07 -7.35
C GLU A 91 8.16 6.46 -5.90
N LEU A 92 7.78 5.62 -4.94
CA LEU A 92 8.00 5.86 -3.52
C LEU A 92 9.49 5.99 -3.18
N ARG A 93 10.34 5.13 -3.77
CA ARG A 93 11.81 5.23 -3.60
C ARG A 93 12.34 6.54 -4.16
N SER A 94 11.87 6.95 -5.34
CA SER A 94 12.26 8.23 -5.96
C SER A 94 11.85 9.42 -5.09
N GLN A 95 10.61 9.43 -4.59
CA GLN A 95 10.10 10.47 -3.70
C GLN A 95 10.90 10.54 -2.38
N ASN A 96 11.24 9.39 -1.78
CA ASN A 96 12.08 9.36 -0.59
C ASN A 96 13.47 9.94 -0.86
N ALA A 97 14.09 9.60 -1.99
CA ALA A 97 15.39 10.18 -2.36
C ALA A 97 15.32 11.70 -2.58
N GLN A 98 14.24 12.19 -3.20
CA GLN A 98 14.00 13.63 -3.36
C GLN A 98 13.78 14.34 -2.03
N LEU A 99 13.03 13.73 -1.11
CA LEU A 99 12.81 14.26 0.23
C LEU A 99 14.11 14.34 1.02
N ASP A 100 14.92 13.28 1.00
CA ASP A 100 16.23 13.26 1.67
C ASP A 100 17.16 14.35 1.14
N GLU A 101 17.20 14.54 -0.19
CA GLU A 101 17.99 15.60 -0.80
C GLU A 101 17.48 16.99 -0.42
N ALA A 102 16.15 17.20 -0.43
CA ALA A 102 15.55 18.46 0.01
C ALA A 102 15.86 18.75 1.49
N LEU A 103 15.85 17.74 2.36
CA LEU A 103 16.21 17.89 3.77
C LEU A 103 17.70 18.26 3.94
N ARG A 104 18.60 17.67 3.15
CA ARG A 104 20.03 18.03 3.15
C ARG A 104 20.24 19.46 2.65
N ALA A 105 19.62 19.82 1.52
CA ALA A 105 19.67 21.17 0.97
C ALA A 105 19.17 22.20 1.98
N ARG A 106 18.05 21.91 2.67
CA ARG A 106 17.51 22.75 3.74
C ARG A 106 18.50 22.93 4.89
N ARG A 107 19.13 21.85 5.37
CA ARG A 107 20.16 21.93 6.44
C ARG A 107 21.35 22.79 6.02
N ILE A 108 21.82 22.63 4.79
CA ILE A 108 22.92 23.44 4.24
C ILE A 108 22.51 24.91 4.17
N SER A 109 21.31 25.21 3.64
CA SER A 109 20.80 26.58 3.57
C SER A 109 20.66 27.21 4.96
N GLN A 110 20.12 26.49 5.94
CA GLN A 110 20.03 26.97 7.33
C GLN A 110 21.40 27.25 7.95
N SER A 111 22.39 26.38 7.71
CA SER A 111 23.76 26.58 8.18
C SER A 111 24.39 27.83 7.54
N ARG A 112 24.24 28.01 6.22
CA ARG A 112 24.70 29.19 5.49
C ARG A 112 24.03 30.46 5.98
N HIS A 113 22.72 30.43 6.22
CA HIS A 113 21.97 31.56 6.78
C HIS A 113 22.51 31.96 8.15
N ALA A 114 22.73 30.99 9.04
CA ALA A 114 23.29 31.23 10.37
C ALA A 114 24.72 31.80 10.30
N GLN A 115 25.55 31.29 9.38
CA GLN A 115 26.90 31.80 9.16
C GLN A 115 26.89 33.25 8.68
N LEU A 116 26.15 33.55 7.62
CA LEU A 116 26.04 34.91 7.07
C LEU A 116 25.53 35.90 8.12
N LYS A 117 24.57 35.47 8.96
CA LYS A 117 24.07 36.30 10.07
C LYS A 117 25.17 36.60 11.09
N ARG A 118 25.96 35.60 11.49
CA ARG A 118 27.10 35.79 12.41
C ARG A 118 28.15 36.73 11.82
N GLU A 119 28.45 36.60 10.52
CA GLU A 119 29.40 37.48 9.84
C GLU A 119 28.91 38.93 9.78
N ILE A 120 27.62 39.15 9.51
CA ILE A 120 27.02 40.50 9.56
C ILE A 120 27.10 41.10 10.97
N ASP A 121 26.81 40.31 12.00
CA ASP A 121 26.87 40.77 13.39
C ASP A 121 28.33 41.05 13.83
N ALA A 122 29.29 40.24 13.38
CA ALA A 122 30.71 40.47 13.58
C ALA A 122 31.21 41.77 12.91
N ILE A 123 30.84 42.00 11.65
CA ILE A 123 31.18 43.24 10.93
C ILE A 123 30.52 44.46 11.61
N ARG A 124 29.27 44.33 12.07
CA ARG A 124 28.60 45.41 12.82
C ARG A 124 29.38 45.75 14.10
N SER A 125 29.82 44.74 14.85
CA SER A 125 30.63 44.95 16.05
C SER A 125 32.00 45.55 15.73
N GLU A 126 32.67 45.09 14.67
CA GLU A 126 33.96 45.65 14.23
C GLU A 126 33.81 47.12 13.81
N ALA A 127 32.77 47.46 13.04
CA ALA A 127 32.51 48.83 12.64
C ALA A 127 32.24 49.74 13.85
N GLN A 128 31.48 49.27 14.85
CA GLN A 128 31.27 49.99 16.11
C GLN A 128 32.57 50.19 16.88
N ASN A 129 33.42 49.18 16.97
CA ASN A 129 34.72 49.29 17.65
C ASN A 129 35.63 50.31 16.96
N VAL A 130 35.75 50.25 15.63
CA VAL A 130 36.55 51.22 14.86
C VAL A 130 36.00 52.65 15.02
N GLN A 131 34.68 52.81 15.10
CA GLN A 131 34.05 54.10 15.35
C GLN A 131 34.35 54.63 16.76
N LEU A 132 34.24 53.81 17.79
CA LEU A 132 34.59 54.18 19.17
C LEU A 132 36.08 54.50 19.32
N GLU A 133 36.96 53.74 18.67
CA GLU A 133 38.41 54.04 18.61
C GLU A 133 38.70 55.35 17.88
N ASN A 134 37.87 55.76 16.93
CA ASN A 134 38.00 57.03 16.23
C ASN A 134 37.54 58.18 17.13
N GLU A 135 36.37 58.05 17.75
CA GLU A 135 35.82 59.04 18.69
C GLU A 135 36.74 59.23 19.92
N GLY A 136 37.28 58.14 20.49
CA GLY A 136 38.24 58.20 21.58
C GLY A 136 39.55 58.89 21.20
N ALA A 137 40.07 58.65 19.98
CA ALA A 137 41.27 59.33 19.48
C ALA A 137 41.04 60.84 19.27
N ARG A 138 39.84 61.23 18.83
CA ARG A 138 39.44 62.65 18.70
C ARG A 138 39.33 63.35 20.05
N MET A 139 38.70 62.70 21.04
CA MET A 139 38.51 63.27 22.38
C MET A 139 39.83 63.40 23.17
N SER A 140 40.79 62.51 22.93
CA SER A 140 42.11 62.52 23.59
C SER A 140 43.12 63.48 22.96
N GLY A 141 42.78 64.16 21.86
CA GLY A 141 43.70 65.06 21.13
C GLY A 141 44.81 64.32 20.37
N ALA A 142 44.81 62.99 20.36
CA ALA A 142 45.80 62.14 19.68
C ALA A 142 45.40 61.82 18.22
N SER A 143 44.75 62.76 17.54
CA SER A 143 44.25 62.59 16.16
C SER A 143 45.37 62.86 15.14
N ASP A 144 45.90 61.79 14.53
CA ASP A 144 46.74 61.87 13.33
C ASP A 144 45.84 61.81 12.08
N PRO A 145 45.90 62.81 11.17
CA PRO A 145 45.10 62.83 9.95
C PRO A 145 45.30 61.60 9.04
N LYS A 146 46.48 60.97 9.04
CA LYS A 146 46.71 59.72 8.29
C LYS A 146 46.00 58.52 8.93
N ALA A 147 46.02 58.44 10.26
CA ALA A 147 45.31 57.39 11.00
C ALA A 147 43.78 57.53 10.88
N GLU A 148 43.26 58.76 10.82
CA GLU A 148 41.84 59.01 10.56
C GLU A 148 41.42 58.58 9.14
N ALA A 149 42.23 58.87 8.12
CA ALA A 149 41.95 58.45 6.75
C ALA A 149 41.90 56.92 6.63
N ALA A 150 42.86 56.21 7.23
CA ALA A 150 42.88 54.74 7.25
C ALA A 150 41.68 54.14 7.99
N LYS A 151 41.25 54.72 9.12
CA LYS A 151 40.05 54.28 9.85
C LYS A 151 38.77 54.50 9.05
N ARG A 152 38.66 55.63 8.32
CA ARG A 152 37.51 55.91 7.43
C ARG A 152 37.44 54.95 6.25
N GLU A 153 38.58 54.64 5.64
CA GLU A 153 38.65 53.63 4.57
C GLU A 153 38.23 52.25 5.09
N ARG A 154 38.69 51.86 6.28
CA ARG A 154 38.28 50.60 6.92
C ARG A 154 36.78 50.54 7.19
N LEU A 155 36.17 51.63 7.65
CA LEU A 155 34.71 51.71 7.82
C LEU A 155 33.96 51.53 6.49
N GLN A 156 34.41 52.19 5.42
CA GLN A 156 33.80 52.03 4.09
C GLN A 156 33.90 50.59 3.57
N GLN A 157 35.04 49.93 3.79
CA GLN A 157 35.24 48.53 3.42
C GLN A 157 34.30 47.59 4.21
N LEU A 158 34.14 47.83 5.52
CA LEU A 158 33.22 47.07 6.37
C LEU A 158 31.76 47.26 5.96
N GLU A 159 31.36 48.49 5.63
CA GLU A 159 30.01 48.79 5.10
C GLU A 159 29.75 48.11 3.76
N GLY A 160 30.73 48.12 2.85
CA GLY A 160 30.66 47.42 1.57
C GLY A 160 30.47 45.91 1.75
N ARG A 161 31.30 45.29 2.60
CA ARG A 161 31.18 43.85 2.93
C ARG A 161 29.83 43.53 3.59
N LYS A 162 29.36 44.37 4.51
CA LYS A 162 28.05 44.20 5.14
C LYS A 162 26.92 44.18 4.10
N LYS A 163 26.92 45.11 3.14
CA LYS A 163 25.92 45.16 2.08
C LYS A 163 25.94 43.88 1.22
N GLN A 164 27.14 43.44 0.83
CA GLN A 164 27.31 42.20 0.06
C GLN A 164 26.77 40.97 0.81
N LEU A 165 27.06 40.84 2.12
CA LEU A 165 26.54 39.74 2.92
C LEU A 165 25.02 39.83 3.13
N GLN A 166 24.46 41.03 3.26
CA GLN A 166 23.01 41.24 3.34
C GLN A 166 22.31 40.84 2.04
N GLU A 167 22.90 41.18 0.90
CA GLU A 167 22.40 40.79 -0.42
C GLU A 167 22.45 39.27 -0.60
N ALA A 168 23.57 38.63 -0.23
CA ALA A 168 23.70 37.18 -0.22
C ALA A 168 22.67 36.50 0.70
N LEU A 169 22.39 37.09 1.87
CA LEU A 169 21.38 36.59 2.80
C LEU A 169 19.95 36.74 2.25
N SER A 170 19.65 37.83 1.53
CA SER A 170 18.36 37.99 0.85
C SER A 170 18.20 37.01 -0.33
N ALA A 171 19.26 36.78 -1.11
CA ALA A 171 19.24 35.81 -2.19
C ALA A 171 18.98 34.38 -1.68
N LEU A 172 19.57 34.02 -0.53
CA LEU A 172 19.36 32.73 0.12
C LEU A 172 17.94 32.54 0.68
N ARG A 173 17.17 33.62 0.88
CA ARG A 173 15.77 33.57 1.32
C ARG A 173 14.78 33.53 0.17
N ALA A 174 15.19 33.97 -1.01
CA ALA A 174 14.35 34.06 -2.21
C ALA A 174 14.41 32.79 -3.07
N GLY A 175 15.44 31.94 -2.88
CA GLY A 175 15.56 30.60 -3.47
C GLY A 175 15.23 29.51 -2.47
#